data_AF-A0A9E3GMC3-F1
#
_entry.id   AF-A0A9E3GMC3-F1
#
_cell.length_a   1.000
_cell.length_b   1.000
_cell.length_c   1.000
_cell.angle_alpha   90.00
_cell.angle_beta   90.00
_cell.angle_gamma   90.00
#
_symmetry.space_group_name_H-M   'P 1'
#
loop_
_entity.id
_entity.type
_entity.pdbx_description
1 polymer ?
#
loop_
_entity_poly.entity_id
_entity_poly.type
_entity_poly.pdbx_seq_one_letter_code
_entity_poly.pdbx_strand_id
1 'polypeptide(L)'
;MIYFDYNATAPLHKNVIKKIQSLKFEEFGNPSSVHKIGRNSKKIVEEVRRNILSNLKAKNYDLIFTSGATESNNLAIKGFIKKNNIKTIYSLETEHASVIDVVKSLDIEKKFFKTNLNGTVNLKEIEDLLSKQTTPFLVSVMFANNESGIINPIAEISKIVKKYKGIIHCDGVQSLGKIEIDLDSLDVDLFSISSHKIGGPTGIGALLINNRNNITAEIIGGGQEKNLRSGTENFLGILGFGEAISEVNNLTKICNSEIKNNRDLLETNLKKLSNEIKIFGEDTDRLGNTCYFAYPSMTSENQVIALDQKGICVSSGAACSSGKVEPSHVLKAMKVDDKYIHSAIRVSLGWDSTKEQIETFFSVWKSDCFKNGALNVR
;
A
#
# COMPACT_ATOMS: atom_id res chain seq x y z
N MET A 1 -12.21 -1.95 22.16
CA MET A 1 -12.23 -1.63 20.72
C MET A 1 -11.32 -2.62 20.01
N ILE A 2 -11.81 -3.27 18.96
CA ILE A 2 -11.07 -4.19 18.09
C ILE A 2 -10.78 -3.46 16.79
N TYR A 3 -9.52 -3.39 16.37
CA TYR A 3 -9.11 -2.63 15.19
C TYR A 3 -8.62 -3.55 14.08
N PHE A 4 -9.41 -3.68 13.01
CA PHE A 4 -9.12 -4.51 11.83
C PHE A 4 -9.10 -3.69 10.53
N ASP A 5 -8.58 -2.47 10.58
CA ASP A 5 -8.38 -1.61 9.40
C ASP A 5 -6.91 -1.18 9.18
N TYR A 6 -5.98 -2.11 9.45
CA TYR A 6 -4.53 -1.87 9.29
C TYR A 6 -4.11 -1.55 7.84
N ASN A 7 -4.88 -1.97 6.84
CA ASN A 7 -4.59 -1.61 5.45
C ASN A 7 -4.96 -0.16 5.13
N ALA A 8 -5.85 0.50 5.90
CA ALA A 8 -6.13 1.93 5.78
C ALA A 8 -5.11 2.78 6.54
N THR A 9 -4.83 2.43 7.80
CA THR A 9 -3.72 2.99 8.57
C THR A 9 -3.42 2.06 9.74
N ALA A 10 -2.17 2.03 10.19
CA ALA A 10 -1.80 1.29 11.39
C ALA A 10 -1.59 2.24 12.58
N PRO A 11 -1.86 1.81 13.83
CA PRO A 11 -1.50 2.56 15.02
C PRO A 11 0.02 2.78 15.10
N LEU A 12 0.45 3.89 15.72
CA LEU A 12 1.87 4.12 15.97
C LEU A 12 2.46 3.03 16.86
N HIS A 13 3.62 2.50 16.49
CA HIS A 13 4.38 1.62 17.37
C HIS A 13 4.77 2.34 18.66
N LYS A 14 4.71 1.62 19.78
CA LYS A 14 5.13 2.15 21.09
C LYS A 14 6.59 2.64 21.06
N ASN A 15 7.45 1.95 20.30
CA ASN A 15 8.86 2.35 20.14
C ASN A 15 9.01 3.65 19.35
N VAL A 16 8.18 3.86 18.31
CA VAL A 16 8.11 5.13 17.57
C VAL A 16 7.70 6.29 18.47
N ILE A 17 6.66 6.09 19.30
CA ILE A 17 6.20 7.11 20.26
C ILE A 17 7.33 7.46 21.25
N LYS A 18 7.95 6.45 21.86
CA LYS A 18 9.05 6.63 22.81
C LYS A 18 10.24 7.35 22.17
N LYS A 19 10.59 6.99 20.93
CA LYS A 19 11.69 7.60 20.20
C LYS A 19 11.46 9.09 20.00
N ILE A 20 10.27 9.46 19.52
CA ILE A 20 9.90 10.87 19.33
C ILE A 20 9.88 11.63 20.66
N GLN A 21 9.31 11.04 21.73
CA GLN A 21 9.26 11.66 23.06
C GLN A 21 10.65 11.84 23.71
N SER A 22 11.61 10.99 23.36
CA SER A 22 12.97 11.03 23.92
C SER A 22 13.89 12.08 23.30
N LEU A 23 13.43 12.78 22.26
CA LEU A 23 14.23 13.72 21.49
C LEU A 23 14.69 14.91 22.34
N LYS A 24 15.99 15.22 22.29
CA LYS A 24 16.56 16.39 22.97
C LYS A 24 16.60 17.60 22.04
N PHE A 25 16.63 18.81 22.63
CA PHE A 25 16.68 20.06 21.88
C PHE A 25 17.88 20.13 20.91
N GLU A 26 19.04 19.57 21.30
CA GLU A 26 20.25 19.57 20.49
C GLU A 26 20.20 18.64 19.26
N GLU A 27 19.16 17.81 19.17
CA GLU A 27 18.86 16.91 18.05
C GLU A 27 17.78 17.47 17.12
N PHE A 28 17.06 18.51 17.56
CA PHE A 28 15.94 19.13 16.86
C PHE A 28 16.33 20.49 16.26
N GLY A 29 16.57 20.51 14.95
CA GLY A 29 16.82 21.74 14.20
C GLY A 29 16.61 21.53 12.71
N ASN A 30 16.76 22.62 11.95
CA ASN A 30 16.66 22.55 10.49
C ASN A 30 17.88 21.81 9.91
N PRO A 31 17.72 20.67 9.20
CA PRO A 31 18.83 19.92 8.59
C PRO A 31 19.65 20.73 7.58
N SER A 32 19.06 21.79 7.01
CA SER A 32 19.75 22.71 6.09
C SER A 32 20.67 23.70 6.81
N SER A 33 20.56 23.87 8.13
CA SER A 33 21.39 24.80 8.88
C SER A 33 22.82 24.30 9.08
N VAL A 34 23.79 25.20 8.90
CA VAL A 34 25.22 24.88 9.05
C VAL A 34 25.70 24.79 10.50
N HIS A 35 24.93 25.25 11.48
CA HIS A 35 25.30 25.19 12.91
C HIS A 35 25.20 23.76 13.48
N LYS A 36 25.74 23.53 14.70
CA LYS A 36 25.84 22.19 15.32
C LYS A 36 24.52 21.42 15.35
N ILE A 37 23.43 22.05 15.78
CA ILE A 37 22.10 21.42 15.84
C ILE A 37 21.61 20.99 14.45
N GLY A 38 21.69 21.85 13.43
CA GLY A 38 21.28 21.49 12.07
C GLY A 38 22.12 20.36 11.48
N ARG A 39 23.44 20.37 11.71
CA ARG A 39 24.31 19.25 11.32
C ARG A 39 23.96 17.95 12.03
N ASN A 40 23.53 17.99 13.29
CA ASN A 40 23.07 16.80 14.02
C ASN A 40 21.77 16.27 13.42
N SER A 41 20.77 17.13 13.18
CA SER A 41 19.50 16.73 12.56
C SER A 41 19.73 16.15 11.16
N LYS A 42 20.62 16.75 10.36
CA LYS A 42 21.02 16.21 9.05
C LYS A 42 21.63 14.81 9.14
N LYS A 43 22.50 14.55 10.12
CA LYS A 43 23.07 13.22 10.34
C LYS A 43 21.99 12.17 10.61
N ILE A 44 21.00 12.51 11.43
CA ILE A 44 19.87 11.64 11.75
C ILE A 44 19.04 11.35 10.49
N VAL A 45 18.70 12.37 9.70
CA VAL A 45 17.97 12.20 8.43
C VAL A 45 18.71 11.24 7.48
N GLU A 46 20.03 11.41 7.33
CA GLU A 46 20.84 10.55 6.47
C GLU A 46 21.08 9.14 7.05
N GLU A 47 21.03 8.96 8.37
CA GLU A 47 21.01 7.65 9.00
C GLU A 47 19.70 6.91 8.72
N VAL A 48 18.55 7.59 8.90
CA VAL A 48 17.24 7.02 8.56
C VAL A 48 17.20 6.63 7.08
N ARG A 49 17.70 7.49 6.19
CA ARG A 49 17.79 7.20 4.74
C ARG A 49 18.55 5.89 4.47
N ARG A 50 19.73 5.73 5.08
CA ARG A 50 20.54 4.51 4.97
C ARG A 50 19.85 3.29 5.56
N ASN A 51 19.16 3.44 6.69
CA ASN A 51 18.46 2.35 7.35
C ASN A 51 17.30 1.83 6.48
N ILE A 52 16.55 2.71 5.82
CA ILE A 52 15.50 2.31 4.88
C ILE A 52 16.11 1.54 3.69
N LEU A 53 17.14 2.10 3.05
CA LEU A 53 17.79 1.46 1.91
C LEU A 53 18.37 0.08 2.26
N SER A 54 18.96 -0.06 3.45
CA SER A 54 19.51 -1.33 3.94
C SER A 54 18.42 -2.39 4.17
N ASN A 55 17.32 -2.04 4.85
CA ASN A 55 16.23 -2.97 5.14
C ASN A 55 15.51 -3.45 3.87
N LEU A 56 15.52 -2.65 2.80
CA LEU A 56 14.94 -3.01 1.51
C LEU A 56 15.94 -3.60 0.53
N LYS A 57 17.18 -3.86 0.98
CA LYS A 57 18.31 -4.34 0.16
C LYS A 57 18.43 -3.55 -1.15
N ALA A 58 18.46 -2.23 -1.03
CA ALA A 58 18.38 -1.29 -2.14
C ALA A 58 19.75 -0.63 -2.39
N LYS A 59 20.77 -1.42 -2.75
CA LYS A 59 22.16 -0.93 -2.80
C LYS A 59 22.38 0.11 -3.89
N ASN A 60 21.66 -0.04 -5.00
CA ASN A 60 21.77 0.85 -6.16
C ASN A 60 20.66 1.89 -6.21
N TYR A 61 20.06 2.24 -5.07
CA TYR A 61 18.96 3.18 -5.00
C TYR A 61 19.34 4.39 -4.16
N ASP A 62 18.83 5.53 -4.60
CA ASP A 62 18.66 6.71 -3.80
C ASP A 62 17.25 6.72 -3.19
N LEU A 63 17.09 7.47 -2.11
CA LEU A 63 15.80 7.67 -1.44
C LEU A 63 15.51 9.15 -1.34
N ILE A 64 14.26 9.52 -1.64
CA ILE A 64 13.70 10.88 -1.52
C ILE A 64 12.54 10.82 -0.53
N PHE A 65 12.61 11.59 0.56
CA PHE A 65 11.49 11.70 1.48
C PHE A 65 10.38 12.56 0.88
N THR A 66 9.14 12.10 1.06
CA THR A 66 7.91 12.74 0.56
C THR A 66 6.90 12.85 1.70
N SER A 67 5.76 13.53 1.51
CA SER A 67 4.70 13.59 2.53
C SER A 67 3.91 12.29 2.70
N GLY A 68 4.18 11.27 1.88
CA GLY A 68 3.43 10.01 1.85
C GLY A 68 3.44 9.39 0.46
N ALA A 69 2.88 8.19 0.32
CA ALA A 69 2.91 7.47 -0.95
C ALA A 69 2.13 8.15 -2.08
N THR A 70 1.10 8.94 -1.78
CA THR A 70 0.43 9.74 -2.83
C THR A 70 1.39 10.72 -3.48
N GLU A 71 2.22 11.42 -2.70
CA GLU A 71 3.26 12.32 -3.23
C GLU A 71 4.35 11.49 -3.94
N SER A 72 4.77 10.35 -3.37
CA SER A 72 5.75 9.46 -4.01
C SER A 72 5.29 8.96 -5.39
N ASN A 73 4.06 8.47 -5.51
CA ASN A 73 3.50 7.98 -6.77
C ASN A 73 3.39 9.10 -7.81
N ASN A 74 2.94 10.29 -7.39
CA ASN A 74 2.89 11.46 -8.28
C ASN A 74 4.28 11.83 -8.79
N LEU A 75 5.27 11.93 -7.89
CA LEU A 75 6.65 12.26 -8.22
C LEU A 75 7.28 11.20 -9.12
N ALA A 76 7.07 9.92 -8.82
CA ALA A 76 7.56 8.80 -9.61
C ALA A 76 7.00 8.85 -11.04
N ILE A 77 5.69 9.02 -11.19
CA ILE A 77 5.04 8.97 -12.50
C ILE A 77 5.28 10.25 -13.29
N LYS A 78 4.85 11.42 -12.77
CA LYS A 78 4.94 12.69 -13.49
C LYS A 78 6.39 13.13 -13.67
N GLY A 79 7.18 13.03 -12.59
CA GLY A 79 8.58 13.42 -12.60
C GLY A 79 9.42 12.59 -13.58
N PHE A 80 9.17 11.29 -13.66
CA PHE A 80 9.87 10.41 -14.60
C PHE A 80 9.40 10.62 -16.04
N ILE A 81 8.09 10.72 -16.29
CA ILE A 81 7.53 10.97 -17.62
C ILE A 81 8.10 12.25 -18.21
N LYS A 82 8.08 13.34 -17.44
CA LYS A 82 8.60 14.64 -17.86
C LYS A 82 10.10 14.59 -18.15
N LYS A 83 10.88 13.94 -17.28
CA LYS A 83 12.35 13.88 -17.42
C LYS A 83 12.79 13.07 -18.63
N ASN A 84 12.09 11.98 -18.92
CA ASN A 84 12.52 10.96 -19.88
C ASN A 84 11.66 10.91 -21.16
N ASN A 85 10.78 11.91 -21.35
CA ASN A 85 9.92 12.05 -22.53
C ASN A 85 9.10 10.77 -22.85
N ILE A 86 8.57 10.16 -21.81
CA ILE A 86 7.74 8.95 -21.90
C ILE A 86 6.46 9.25 -22.68
N LYS A 87 6.09 8.36 -23.60
CA LYS A 87 4.96 8.54 -24.53
C LYS A 87 3.77 7.64 -24.22
N THR A 88 4.01 6.55 -23.51
CA THR A 88 2.95 5.63 -23.10
C THR A 88 3.15 5.20 -21.66
N ILE A 89 2.07 5.12 -20.89
CA ILE A 89 2.05 4.52 -19.56
C ILE A 89 1.13 3.31 -19.54
N TYR A 90 1.61 2.23 -18.93
CA TYR A 90 0.82 1.04 -18.60
C TYR A 90 0.61 0.96 -17.09
N SER A 91 -0.58 0.58 -16.65
CA SER A 91 -0.88 0.40 -15.23
C SER A 91 -1.95 -0.67 -14.99
N LEU A 92 -2.30 -0.97 -13.75
CA LEU A 92 -3.41 -1.87 -13.43
C LEU A 92 -4.70 -1.10 -13.17
N GLU A 93 -5.83 -1.69 -13.55
CA GLU A 93 -7.15 -1.16 -13.17
C GLU A 93 -7.39 -1.24 -11.66
N THR A 94 -6.64 -2.11 -10.96
CA THR A 94 -6.72 -2.33 -9.52
C THR A 94 -5.79 -1.40 -8.71
N GLU A 95 -5.04 -0.51 -9.36
CA GLU A 95 -4.14 0.46 -8.72
C GLU A 95 -4.81 1.29 -7.61
N HIS A 96 -4.01 1.83 -6.69
CA HIS A 96 -4.52 2.83 -5.76
C HIS A 96 -4.90 4.12 -6.51
N ALA A 97 -5.86 4.88 -5.98
CA ALA A 97 -6.33 6.13 -6.59
C ALA A 97 -5.17 7.12 -6.88
N SER A 98 -4.15 7.16 -6.02
CA SER A 98 -2.96 7.99 -6.22
C SER A 98 -2.11 7.62 -7.46
N VAL A 99 -2.31 6.44 -8.04
CA VAL A 99 -1.74 6.04 -9.33
C VAL A 99 -2.79 6.20 -10.43
N ILE A 100 -4.01 5.65 -10.25
CA ILE A 100 -5.07 5.70 -11.28
C ILE A 100 -5.38 7.12 -11.71
N ASP A 101 -5.60 8.03 -10.76
CA ASP A 101 -6.01 9.40 -11.05
C ASP A 101 -4.87 10.19 -11.69
N VAL A 102 -3.63 9.93 -11.27
CA VAL A 102 -2.43 10.48 -11.92
C VAL A 102 -2.35 9.99 -13.35
N VAL A 103 -2.43 8.68 -13.58
CA VAL A 103 -2.40 8.08 -14.92
C VAL A 103 -3.46 8.72 -15.79
N LYS A 104 -4.72 8.78 -15.35
CA LYS A 104 -5.85 9.38 -16.08
C LYS A 104 -5.59 10.84 -16.46
N SER A 105 -4.97 11.62 -15.56
CA SER A 105 -4.69 13.05 -15.74
C SER A 105 -3.60 13.37 -16.78
N LEU A 106 -2.78 12.39 -17.18
CA LEU A 106 -1.67 12.62 -18.10
C LEU A 106 -2.15 12.78 -19.55
N ASP A 107 -1.49 13.66 -20.30
CA ASP A 107 -1.70 13.84 -21.74
C ASP A 107 -0.72 13.00 -22.59
N ILE A 108 -0.70 11.69 -22.31
CA ILE A 108 0.07 10.69 -23.06
C ILE A 108 -0.80 9.46 -23.33
N GLU A 109 -0.31 8.50 -24.11
CA GLU A 109 -1.02 7.24 -24.32
C GLU A 109 -1.11 6.46 -23.00
N LYS A 110 -2.31 5.98 -22.67
CA LYS A 110 -2.59 5.30 -21.38
C LYS A 110 -3.21 3.94 -21.67
N LYS A 111 -2.63 2.89 -21.11
CA LYS A 111 -3.12 1.52 -21.24
C LYS A 111 -3.22 0.88 -19.86
N PHE A 112 -4.23 0.04 -19.66
CA PHE A 112 -4.39 -0.71 -18.43
C PHE A 112 -4.30 -2.21 -18.71
N PHE A 113 -3.48 -2.90 -17.92
CA PHE A 113 -3.49 -4.34 -17.86
C PHE A 113 -4.73 -4.81 -17.11
N LYS A 114 -5.33 -5.88 -17.61
CA LYS A 114 -6.50 -6.50 -16.99
C LYS A 114 -6.07 -7.54 -15.98
N THR A 115 -6.84 -7.67 -14.92
CA THR A 115 -6.76 -8.81 -14.02
C THR A 115 -7.77 -9.89 -14.46
N ASN A 116 -7.49 -11.13 -14.09
CA ASN A 116 -8.48 -12.19 -14.21
C ASN A 116 -9.52 -12.12 -13.07
N LEU A 117 -10.48 -13.05 -13.07
CA LEU A 117 -11.54 -13.10 -12.04
C LEU A 117 -11.01 -13.29 -10.61
N ASN A 118 -9.80 -13.85 -10.48
CA ASN A 118 -9.13 -14.05 -9.20
C ASN A 118 -8.27 -12.83 -8.81
N GLY A 119 -8.25 -11.77 -9.63
CA GLY A 119 -7.52 -10.53 -9.36
C GLY A 119 -6.03 -10.58 -9.65
N THR A 120 -5.53 -11.65 -10.28
CA THR A 120 -4.12 -11.77 -10.68
C THR A 120 -3.91 -11.32 -12.12
N VAL A 121 -2.69 -10.84 -12.41
CA VAL A 121 -2.28 -10.41 -13.75
C VAL A 121 -1.88 -11.58 -14.63
N ASN A 122 -2.07 -11.43 -15.94
CA ASN A 122 -1.58 -12.39 -16.93
C ASN A 122 -0.24 -11.91 -17.51
N LEU A 123 0.86 -12.57 -17.12
CA LEU A 123 2.21 -12.23 -17.59
C LEU A 123 2.36 -12.32 -19.12
N LYS A 124 1.69 -13.28 -19.76
CA LYS A 124 1.72 -13.41 -21.23
C LYS A 124 1.02 -12.24 -21.91
N GLU A 125 -0.12 -11.80 -21.37
CA GLU A 125 -0.84 -10.63 -21.91
C GLU A 125 -0.01 -9.34 -21.74
N ILE A 126 0.65 -9.19 -20.59
CA ILE A 126 1.61 -8.09 -20.36
C ILE A 126 2.73 -8.14 -21.41
N GLU A 127 3.36 -9.30 -21.60
CA GLU A 127 4.43 -9.48 -22.59
C GLU A 127 3.96 -9.21 -24.02
N ASP A 128 2.81 -9.73 -24.42
CA ASP A 128 2.23 -9.52 -25.75
C ASP A 128 1.92 -8.04 -26.02
N LEU A 129 1.42 -7.31 -25.01
CA LEU A 129 1.18 -5.87 -25.12
C LEU A 129 2.46 -5.07 -25.23
N LEU A 130 3.45 -5.36 -24.37
CA LEU A 130 4.72 -4.64 -24.35
C LEU A 130 5.60 -4.97 -25.56
N SER A 131 5.46 -6.16 -26.15
CA SER A 131 6.19 -6.55 -27.37
C SER A 131 5.88 -5.68 -28.59
N LYS A 132 4.71 -5.04 -28.59
CA LYS A 132 4.25 -4.14 -29.67
C LYS A 132 4.66 -2.69 -29.44
N GLN A 133 5.31 -2.39 -28.32
CA GLN A 133 5.65 -1.04 -27.95
C GLN A 133 6.92 -0.57 -28.68
N THR A 134 6.83 0.60 -29.31
CA THR A 134 7.92 1.20 -30.11
C THR A 134 8.41 2.53 -29.53
N THR A 135 7.68 3.11 -28.58
CA THR A 135 8.03 4.39 -27.95
C THR A 135 8.42 4.21 -26.49
N PRO A 136 9.20 5.14 -25.88
CA PRO A 136 9.55 5.07 -24.46
C PRO A 136 8.31 4.98 -23.57
N PHE A 137 8.31 4.00 -22.67
CA PHE A 137 7.14 3.70 -21.85
C PHE A 137 7.48 3.43 -20.38
N LEU A 138 6.50 3.74 -19.52
CA LEU A 138 6.53 3.47 -18.09
C LEU A 138 5.45 2.44 -17.75
N VAL A 139 5.77 1.48 -16.89
CA VAL A 139 4.82 0.56 -16.27
C VAL A 139 4.71 0.91 -14.79
N SER A 140 3.50 1.16 -14.28
CA SER A 140 3.24 1.41 -12.86
C SER A 140 2.32 0.34 -12.31
N VAL A 141 2.85 -0.53 -11.43
CA VAL A 141 2.13 -1.69 -10.87
C VAL A 141 2.40 -1.79 -9.38
N MET A 142 1.37 -1.84 -8.55
CA MET A 142 1.49 -2.07 -7.12
C MET A 142 2.03 -3.46 -6.82
N PHE A 143 2.78 -3.60 -5.73
CA PHE A 143 3.28 -4.89 -5.29
C PHE A 143 2.17 -5.77 -4.71
N ALA A 144 1.34 -5.20 -3.84
CA ALA A 144 0.23 -5.91 -3.22
C ALA A 144 -1.00 -5.00 -3.14
N ASN A 145 -2.18 -5.59 -3.36
CA ASN A 145 -3.43 -4.84 -3.34
C ASN A 145 -3.89 -4.51 -1.93
N ASN A 146 -4.23 -3.23 -1.70
CA ASN A 146 -4.70 -2.74 -0.42
C ASN A 146 -6.10 -3.25 -0.04
N GLU A 147 -6.91 -3.66 -1.00
CA GLU A 147 -8.25 -4.19 -0.77
C GLU A 147 -8.22 -5.71 -0.60
N SER A 148 -7.80 -6.44 -1.63
CA SER A 148 -7.82 -7.92 -1.64
C SER A 148 -6.59 -8.58 -1.01
N GLY A 149 -5.49 -7.85 -0.86
CA GLY A 149 -4.22 -8.41 -0.41
C GLY A 149 -3.47 -9.20 -1.49
N ILE A 150 -3.99 -9.33 -2.70
CA ILE A 150 -3.35 -10.09 -3.79
C ILE A 150 -1.96 -9.53 -4.09
N ILE A 151 -0.96 -10.40 -4.20
CA ILE A 151 0.43 -10.05 -4.50
C ILE A 151 0.66 -10.18 -6.01
N ASN A 152 1.19 -9.13 -6.63
CA ASN A 152 1.61 -9.16 -8.03
C ASN A 152 3.03 -9.72 -8.17
N PRO A 153 3.32 -10.48 -9.24
CA PRO A 153 4.65 -11.05 -9.53
C PRO A 153 5.61 -9.97 -10.07
N ILE A 154 6.04 -9.05 -9.20
CA ILE A 154 6.79 -7.85 -9.60
C ILE A 154 8.14 -8.17 -10.25
N ALA A 155 8.86 -9.20 -9.79
CA ALA A 155 10.14 -9.59 -10.40
C ALA A 155 9.97 -10.03 -11.86
N GLU A 156 8.93 -10.81 -12.14
CA GLU A 156 8.60 -11.28 -13.48
C GLU A 156 8.13 -10.13 -14.37
N ILE A 157 7.26 -9.25 -13.86
CA ILE A 157 6.81 -8.06 -14.59
C ILE A 157 8.01 -7.16 -14.90
N SER A 158 8.88 -6.90 -13.93
CA SER A 158 10.12 -6.11 -14.10
C SER A 158 11.00 -6.69 -15.21
N LYS A 159 11.22 -8.01 -15.22
CA LYS A 159 11.96 -8.70 -16.27
C LYS A 159 11.35 -8.52 -17.66
N ILE A 160 10.03 -8.63 -17.79
CA ILE A 160 9.32 -8.40 -19.07
C ILE A 160 9.47 -6.94 -19.50
N VAL A 161 9.23 -5.98 -18.60
CA VAL A 161 9.35 -4.54 -18.91
C VAL A 161 10.74 -4.21 -19.43
N LYS A 162 11.79 -4.70 -18.77
CA LYS A 162 13.19 -4.49 -19.17
C LYS A 162 13.56 -5.16 -20.48
N LYS A 163 13.02 -6.35 -20.77
CA LYS A 163 13.21 -7.03 -22.06
C LYS A 163 12.83 -6.11 -23.23
N TYR A 164 11.81 -5.27 -23.04
CA TYR A 164 11.35 -4.30 -24.02
C TYR A 164 11.84 -2.86 -23.74
N LYS A 165 12.88 -2.71 -22.92
CA LYS A 165 13.52 -1.42 -22.59
C LYS A 165 12.58 -0.39 -21.95
N GLY A 166 11.52 -0.84 -21.29
CA GLY A 166 10.65 0.00 -20.49
C GLY A 166 11.21 0.27 -19.10
N ILE A 167 10.51 1.13 -18.39
CA ILE A 167 10.80 1.49 -16.99
C ILE A 167 9.66 1.00 -16.11
N ILE A 168 9.96 0.57 -14.89
CA ILE A 168 8.96 0.08 -13.94
C ILE A 168 8.95 0.87 -12.62
N HIS A 169 7.80 1.46 -12.31
CA HIS A 169 7.44 1.95 -10.99
C HIS A 169 6.60 0.91 -10.26
N CYS A 170 6.91 0.70 -8.98
CA CYS A 170 6.14 -0.17 -8.12
C CYS A 170 5.65 0.54 -6.86
N ASP A 171 4.34 0.52 -6.62
CA ASP A 171 3.77 0.95 -5.35
C ASP A 171 3.93 -0.18 -4.32
N GLY A 172 4.87 0.01 -3.38
CA GLY A 172 5.24 -0.95 -2.35
C GLY A 172 4.55 -0.74 -1.00
N VAL A 173 3.54 0.12 -0.93
CA VAL A 173 2.95 0.58 0.33
C VAL A 173 2.37 -0.58 1.15
N GLN A 174 1.71 -1.52 0.48
CA GLN A 174 1.09 -2.66 1.15
C GLN A 174 2.01 -3.88 1.29
N SER A 175 3.16 -3.90 0.63
CA SER A 175 4.15 -4.97 0.83
C SER A 175 5.01 -4.73 2.06
N LEU A 176 5.33 -3.45 2.37
CA LEU A 176 6.25 -3.10 3.44
C LEU A 176 5.77 -3.61 4.81
N GLY A 177 6.61 -4.40 5.47
CA GLY A 177 6.31 -5.00 6.79
C GLY A 177 5.32 -6.16 6.76
N LYS A 178 4.93 -6.64 5.57
CA LYS A 178 4.01 -7.78 5.42
C LYS A 178 4.64 -8.92 4.62
N ILE A 179 5.47 -8.60 3.63
CA ILE A 179 6.27 -9.56 2.87
C ILE A 179 7.73 -9.10 2.83
N GLU A 180 8.64 -10.00 2.48
CA GLU A 180 10.04 -9.64 2.25
C GLU A 180 10.16 -8.78 0.99
N ILE A 181 10.99 -7.73 1.06
CA ILE A 181 11.26 -6.84 -0.06
C ILE A 181 12.77 -6.81 -0.28
N ASP A 182 13.17 -7.16 -1.49
CA ASP A 182 14.55 -7.14 -1.95
C ASP A 182 14.59 -6.36 -3.27
N LEU A 183 14.88 -5.06 -3.20
CA LEU A 183 14.80 -4.18 -4.37
C LEU A 183 15.89 -4.47 -5.41
N ASP A 184 17.03 -5.01 -4.99
CA ASP A 184 18.06 -5.47 -5.92
C ASP A 184 17.53 -6.69 -6.73
N SER A 185 16.79 -7.60 -6.09
CA SER A 185 16.21 -8.79 -6.75
C SER A 185 14.95 -8.49 -7.58
N LEU A 186 14.10 -7.56 -7.12
CA LEU A 186 12.92 -7.10 -7.87
C LEU A 186 13.32 -6.27 -9.11
N ASP A 187 14.51 -5.64 -9.05
CA ASP A 187 15.11 -4.83 -10.11
C ASP A 187 14.19 -3.72 -10.65
N VAL A 188 13.33 -3.16 -9.81
CA VAL A 188 12.45 -2.05 -10.22
C VAL A 188 13.23 -0.75 -10.43
N ASP A 189 12.66 0.23 -11.12
CA ASP A 189 13.31 1.52 -11.34
C ASP A 189 12.92 2.55 -10.28
N LEU A 190 11.68 2.49 -9.82
CA LEU A 190 11.08 3.41 -8.85
C LEU A 190 10.24 2.60 -7.87
N PHE A 191 10.32 2.89 -6.56
CA PHE A 191 9.55 2.18 -5.54
C PHE A 191 8.99 3.13 -4.48
N SER A 192 7.67 3.13 -4.30
CA SER A 192 6.99 4.03 -3.37
C SER A 192 6.64 3.33 -2.06
N ILE A 193 6.90 3.99 -0.93
CA ILE A 193 6.58 3.48 0.42
C ILE A 193 5.93 4.55 1.30
N SER A 194 5.20 4.11 2.32
CA SER A 194 4.59 5.00 3.31
C SER A 194 4.73 4.49 4.74
N SER A 195 5.03 5.40 5.64
CA SER A 195 5.34 5.13 7.05
C SER A 195 4.14 4.60 7.84
N HIS A 196 2.96 5.19 7.67
CA HIS A 196 1.80 4.87 8.51
C HIS A 196 1.17 3.49 8.30
N LYS A 197 1.60 2.74 7.27
CA LYS A 197 1.19 1.34 7.07
C LYS A 197 1.98 0.34 7.91
N ILE A 198 3.10 0.78 8.48
CA ILE A 198 3.98 -0.02 9.33
C ILE A 198 4.11 0.57 10.74
N GLY A 199 3.12 1.35 11.18
CA GLY A 199 3.10 1.94 12.52
C GLY A 199 4.06 3.10 12.73
N GLY A 200 4.53 3.74 11.67
CA GLY A 200 5.21 5.03 11.74
C GLY A 200 4.24 6.21 11.58
N PRO A 201 4.72 7.47 11.68
CA PRO A 201 3.88 8.67 11.57
C PRO A 201 3.18 8.80 10.21
N THR A 202 2.00 9.42 10.22
CA THR A 202 1.37 9.95 9.00
C THR A 202 2.11 11.22 8.52
N GLY A 203 1.89 11.63 7.27
CA GLY A 203 2.54 12.82 6.70
C GLY A 203 4.03 12.61 6.34
N ILE A 204 4.46 11.35 6.21
CA ILE A 204 5.80 10.98 5.75
C ILE A 204 5.75 9.68 4.93
N GLY A 205 6.46 9.69 3.81
CA GLY A 205 6.71 8.54 2.95
C GLY A 205 8.06 8.69 2.28
N ALA A 206 8.33 7.80 1.33
CA ALA A 206 9.52 7.91 0.51
C ALA A 206 9.29 7.37 -0.90
N LEU A 207 10.09 7.88 -1.84
CA LEU A 207 10.29 7.33 -3.17
C LEU A 207 11.75 6.86 -3.26
N LEU A 208 11.94 5.58 -3.56
CA LEU A 208 13.24 5.03 -3.88
C LEU A 208 13.43 5.06 -5.40
N ILE A 209 14.59 5.51 -5.84
CA ILE A 209 14.93 5.72 -7.25
C ILE A 209 16.21 4.96 -7.53
N ASN A 210 16.18 4.01 -8.46
CA ASN A 210 17.40 3.33 -8.88
C ASN A 210 18.37 4.35 -9.52
N ASN A 211 19.64 4.33 -9.14
CA ASN A 211 20.65 5.33 -9.50
C ASN A 211 20.90 5.44 -11.03
N ARG A 212 20.44 4.47 -11.82
CA ARG A 212 20.44 4.56 -13.29
C ARG A 212 19.41 5.53 -13.87
N ASN A 213 18.51 6.04 -13.02
CA ASN A 213 17.35 6.83 -13.41
C ASN A 213 17.42 8.26 -12.89
N ASN A 214 16.80 9.17 -13.63
CA ASN A 214 16.60 10.55 -13.22
C ASN A 214 15.13 10.91 -13.34
N ILE A 215 14.65 11.77 -12.44
CA ILE A 215 13.32 12.37 -12.49
C ILE A 215 13.39 13.89 -12.38
N THR A 216 12.28 14.56 -12.65
CA THR A 216 12.13 16.01 -12.39
C THR A 216 11.29 16.21 -11.13
N ALA A 217 11.63 17.24 -10.34
CA ALA A 217 10.85 17.61 -9.17
C ALA A 217 9.43 18.05 -9.53
N GLU A 218 8.46 17.67 -8.70
CA GLU A 218 7.10 18.21 -8.70
C GLU A 218 6.98 19.42 -7.74
N ILE A 219 7.66 19.36 -6.59
CA ILE A 219 7.71 20.44 -5.60
C ILE A 219 9.04 21.20 -5.74
N ILE A 220 8.96 22.39 -6.33
CA ILE A 220 10.11 23.23 -6.69
C ILE A 220 10.32 24.32 -5.61
N GLY A 221 11.57 24.60 -5.25
CA GLY A 221 11.91 25.56 -4.20
C GLY A 221 13.36 25.43 -3.72
N GLY A 222 13.55 25.41 -2.39
CA GLY A 222 14.85 25.53 -1.71
C GLY A 222 15.85 24.38 -1.89
N GLY A 223 15.60 23.43 -2.80
CA GLY A 223 16.60 22.42 -3.19
C GLY A 223 16.81 21.26 -2.22
N GLN A 224 15.93 21.12 -1.21
CA GLN A 224 15.94 19.94 -0.32
C GLN A 224 15.76 18.64 -1.11
N GLU A 225 16.13 17.52 -0.46
CA GLU A 225 16.07 16.17 -1.04
C GLU A 225 16.67 16.13 -2.45
N LYS A 226 17.91 16.59 -2.59
CA LYS A 226 18.69 16.60 -3.86
C LYS A 226 18.00 17.37 -4.99
N ASN A 227 17.30 18.46 -4.67
CA ASN A 227 16.47 19.24 -5.60
C ASN A 227 15.26 18.50 -6.20
N LEU A 228 14.91 17.31 -5.68
CA LEU A 228 13.78 16.53 -6.18
C LEU A 228 12.49 16.77 -5.38
N ARG A 229 12.61 17.28 -4.15
CA ARG A 229 11.47 17.57 -3.28
C ARG A 229 11.80 18.71 -2.31
N SER A 230 11.42 19.93 -2.68
CA SER A 230 11.71 21.12 -1.87
C SER A 230 10.81 21.26 -0.64
N GLY A 231 11.27 22.06 0.32
CA GLY A 231 10.62 22.31 1.61
C GLY A 231 11.43 21.70 2.76
N THR A 232 11.48 22.41 3.90
CA THR A 232 12.17 21.93 5.11
C THR A 232 11.72 20.51 5.45
N GLU A 233 12.69 19.64 5.72
CA GLU A 233 12.44 18.23 5.95
C GLU A 233 11.54 18.02 7.18
N ASN A 234 10.54 17.12 7.06
CA ASN A 234 9.69 16.72 8.18
C ASN A 234 10.51 15.85 9.15
N PHE A 235 11.35 16.48 9.97
CA PHE A 235 12.32 15.80 10.81
C PHE A 235 11.68 14.77 11.76
N LEU A 236 10.57 15.12 12.43
CA LEU A 236 9.88 14.20 13.34
C LEU A 236 9.23 13.03 12.60
N GLY A 237 8.66 13.29 11.42
CA GLY A 237 8.15 12.24 10.54
C GLY A 237 9.26 11.28 10.10
N ILE A 238 10.38 11.81 9.63
CA ILE A 238 11.54 11.02 9.20
C ILE A 238 12.09 10.18 10.37
N LEU A 239 12.28 10.79 11.54
CA LEU A 239 12.74 10.08 12.73
C LEU A 239 11.81 8.91 13.10
N GLY A 240 10.50 9.17 13.16
CA GLY A 240 9.52 8.14 13.48
C GLY A 240 9.40 7.07 12.40
N PHE A 241 9.57 7.43 11.12
CA PHE A 241 9.59 6.46 10.03
C PHE A 241 10.82 5.56 10.13
N GLY A 242 11.99 6.12 10.46
CA GLY A 242 13.21 5.33 10.71
C GLY A 242 13.05 4.33 11.85
N GLU A 243 12.37 4.72 12.93
CA GLU A 243 12.06 3.81 14.03
C GLU A 243 11.02 2.74 13.63
N ALA A 244 10.03 3.06 12.80
CA ALA A 244 9.11 2.04 12.30
C ALA A 244 9.81 1.02 11.36
N ILE A 245 10.82 1.49 10.62
CA ILE A 245 11.61 0.65 9.70
C ILE A 245 12.49 -0.36 10.46
N SER A 246 12.90 -0.08 11.68
CA SER A 246 13.65 -1.06 12.49
C SER A 246 12.81 -2.30 12.83
N GLU A 247 11.48 -2.15 12.90
CA GLU A 247 10.53 -3.22 13.19
C GLU A 247 10.11 -4.02 11.94
N VAL A 248 10.44 -3.54 10.73
CA VAL A 248 9.85 -4.06 9.48
C VAL A 248 10.06 -5.55 9.27
N ASN A 249 11.24 -6.09 9.62
CA ASN A 249 11.53 -7.52 9.49
C ASN A 249 10.72 -8.36 10.50
N ASN A 250 10.55 -7.85 11.72
CA ASN A 250 9.72 -8.50 12.74
C ASN A 250 8.24 -8.48 12.33
N LEU A 251 7.76 -7.34 11.80
CA LEU A 251 6.42 -7.22 11.25
C LEU A 251 6.17 -8.23 10.12
N THR A 252 7.09 -8.36 9.18
CA THR A 252 7.00 -9.35 8.09
C THR A 252 6.93 -10.78 8.64
N LYS A 253 7.75 -11.12 9.65
CA LYS A 253 7.72 -12.44 10.28
C LYS A 253 6.38 -12.73 10.97
N ILE A 254 5.87 -11.78 11.74
CA ILE A 254 4.58 -11.90 12.46
C ILE A 254 3.42 -11.99 11.46
N CYS A 255 3.44 -11.16 10.42
CA CYS A 255 2.44 -11.14 9.35
C CYS A 255 2.32 -12.52 8.68
N ASN A 256 3.46 -13.15 8.34
CA ASN A 256 3.50 -14.43 7.65
C ASN A 256 3.35 -15.66 8.56
N SER A 257 3.13 -15.48 9.86
CA SER A 257 2.91 -16.56 10.82
C SER A 257 1.61 -16.38 11.59
N GLU A 258 1.65 -15.73 12.75
CA GLU A 258 0.50 -15.57 13.66
C GLU A 258 -0.69 -14.88 12.98
N ILE A 259 -0.43 -13.79 12.25
CA ILE A 259 -1.50 -13.01 11.61
C ILE A 259 -2.10 -13.74 10.43
N LYS A 260 -1.27 -14.43 9.63
CA LYS A 260 -1.75 -15.34 8.59
C LYS A 260 -2.66 -16.43 9.16
N ASN A 261 -2.26 -17.06 10.28
CA ASN A 261 -3.09 -18.08 10.93
C ASN A 261 -4.43 -17.53 11.42
N ASN A 262 -4.44 -16.30 11.95
CA ASN A 262 -5.65 -15.61 12.38
C ASN A 262 -6.59 -15.27 11.21
N ARG A 263 -6.03 -14.82 10.08
CA ARG A 263 -6.78 -14.59 8.84
C ARG A 263 -7.36 -15.89 8.31
N ASP A 264 -6.56 -16.95 8.23
CA ASP A 264 -7.00 -18.27 7.73
C ASP A 264 -8.09 -18.90 8.64
N LEU A 265 -8.02 -18.66 9.95
CA LEU A 265 -9.07 -19.04 10.92
C LEU A 265 -10.38 -18.32 10.62
N LEU A 266 -10.35 -17.01 10.41
CA LEU A 266 -11.53 -16.23 10.06
C LEU A 266 -12.19 -16.79 8.79
N GLU A 267 -11.41 -17.01 7.75
CA GLU A 267 -11.91 -17.50 6.46
C GLU A 267 -12.46 -18.91 6.53
N THR A 268 -11.82 -19.78 7.31
CA THR A 268 -12.35 -21.13 7.56
C THR A 268 -13.72 -21.07 8.23
N ASN A 269 -13.91 -20.15 9.18
CA ASN A 269 -15.18 -19.96 9.87
C ASN A 269 -16.26 -19.36 8.96
N LEU A 270 -15.88 -18.39 8.12
CA LEU A 270 -16.77 -17.80 7.11
C LEU A 270 -17.27 -18.86 6.12
N LYS A 271 -16.38 -19.68 5.56
CA LYS A 271 -16.73 -20.75 4.61
C LYS A 271 -17.65 -21.82 5.21
N LYS A 272 -17.43 -22.18 6.48
CA LYS A 272 -18.31 -23.13 7.18
C LYS A 272 -19.71 -22.58 7.44
N LEU A 273 -19.88 -21.27 7.43
CA LEU A 273 -21.12 -20.61 7.79
C LEU A 273 -22.13 -20.58 6.63
N SER A 274 -21.69 -20.27 5.41
CA SER A 274 -22.56 -20.22 4.23
C SER A 274 -21.75 -20.31 2.93
N ASN A 275 -22.28 -21.06 1.96
CA ASN A 275 -21.74 -21.12 0.59
C ASN A 275 -21.99 -19.84 -0.21
N GLU A 276 -22.83 -18.94 0.28
CA GLU A 276 -23.06 -17.63 -0.36
C GLU A 276 -21.96 -16.61 -0.04
N ILE A 277 -21.11 -16.88 0.95
CA ILE A 277 -19.98 -16.01 1.28
C ILE A 277 -18.90 -16.19 0.23
N LYS A 278 -18.46 -15.10 -0.40
CA LYS A 278 -17.33 -15.09 -1.33
C LYS A 278 -16.13 -14.41 -0.68
N ILE A 279 -14.97 -15.06 -0.70
CA ILE A 279 -13.69 -14.48 -0.32
C ILE A 279 -12.93 -14.14 -1.60
N PHE A 280 -12.47 -12.91 -1.73
CA PHE A 280 -11.78 -12.43 -2.93
C PHE A 280 -10.28 -12.72 -2.84
N GLY A 281 -9.75 -13.38 -3.89
CA GLY A 281 -8.33 -13.76 -3.96
C GLY A 281 -7.96 -15.00 -3.14
N GLU A 282 -8.94 -15.80 -2.68
CA GLU A 282 -8.70 -16.97 -1.81
C GLU A 282 -7.63 -17.93 -2.36
N ASP A 283 -7.71 -18.27 -3.64
CA ASP A 283 -6.84 -19.23 -4.34
C ASP A 283 -5.60 -18.58 -4.97
N THR A 284 -5.17 -17.43 -4.47
CA THR A 284 -4.04 -16.66 -5.02
C THR A 284 -3.00 -16.35 -3.95
N ASP A 285 -1.79 -16.00 -4.39
CA ASP A 285 -0.79 -15.47 -3.47
C ASP A 285 -1.24 -14.10 -2.96
N ARG A 286 -1.28 -13.95 -1.64
CA ARG A 286 -1.83 -12.77 -0.98
C ARG A 286 -1.25 -12.55 0.41
N LEU A 287 -1.26 -11.30 0.83
CA LEU A 287 -0.82 -10.87 2.15
C LEU A 287 -1.53 -11.68 3.25
N GLY A 288 -0.76 -12.10 4.25
CA GLY A 288 -1.27 -12.89 5.38
C GLY A 288 -2.31 -12.16 6.23
N ASN A 289 -2.38 -10.83 6.15
CA ASN A 289 -3.20 -10.02 7.04
C ASN A 289 -4.58 -9.64 6.50
N THR A 290 -4.87 -9.89 5.23
CA THR A 290 -6.06 -9.35 4.56
C THR A 290 -7.08 -10.45 4.28
N CYS A 291 -8.31 -10.24 4.73
CA CYS A 291 -9.50 -10.99 4.33
C CYS A 291 -10.50 -10.00 3.73
N TYR A 292 -10.73 -10.09 2.42
CA TYR A 292 -11.74 -9.30 1.74
C TYR A 292 -12.85 -10.24 1.28
N PHE A 293 -14.06 -10.05 1.80
CA PHE A 293 -15.15 -10.98 1.56
C PHE A 293 -16.49 -10.25 1.47
N ALA A 294 -17.49 -10.94 0.91
CA ALA A 294 -18.84 -10.42 0.74
C ALA A 294 -19.87 -11.48 1.13
N TYR A 295 -20.95 -11.03 1.74
CA TYR A 295 -22.16 -11.82 1.96
C TYR A 295 -23.38 -10.99 1.51
N PRO A 296 -24.06 -11.38 0.41
CA PRO A 296 -25.08 -10.56 -0.25
C PRO A 296 -26.43 -10.50 0.48
N SER A 297 -26.41 -10.40 1.82
CA SER A 297 -27.57 -10.20 2.68
C SER A 297 -27.65 -8.80 3.27
N MET A 298 -26.51 -8.10 3.36
CA MET A 298 -26.41 -6.78 3.97
C MET A 298 -25.40 -5.92 3.21
N THR A 299 -25.72 -4.65 3.02
CA THR A 299 -24.82 -3.72 2.33
C THR A 299 -23.55 -3.47 3.16
N SER A 300 -22.47 -3.10 2.48
CA SER A 300 -21.17 -2.86 3.12
C SER A 300 -21.24 -1.74 4.16
N GLU A 301 -22.03 -0.69 3.89
CA GLU A 301 -22.22 0.47 4.78
C GLU A 301 -22.87 0.03 6.09
N ASN A 302 -23.95 -0.75 5.99
CA ASN A 302 -24.67 -1.25 7.16
C ASN A 302 -23.79 -2.19 8.00
N GLN A 303 -22.97 -3.03 7.35
CA GLN A 303 -21.98 -3.87 8.04
C GLN A 303 -20.96 -3.05 8.82
N VAL A 304 -20.34 -2.06 8.18
CA VAL A 304 -19.34 -1.18 8.82
C VAL A 304 -19.94 -0.43 10.01
N ILE A 305 -21.14 0.16 9.85
CA ILE A 305 -21.83 0.89 10.92
C ILE A 305 -22.20 -0.04 12.08
N ALA A 306 -22.77 -1.21 11.80
CA ALA A 306 -23.17 -2.15 12.85
C ALA A 306 -21.96 -2.64 13.68
N LEU A 307 -20.85 -2.94 13.00
CA LEU A 307 -19.61 -3.35 13.66
C LEU A 307 -18.99 -2.21 14.49
N ASP A 308 -19.00 -0.98 13.98
CA ASP A 308 -18.50 0.19 14.70
C ASP A 308 -19.28 0.47 15.99
N GLN A 309 -20.61 0.31 15.96
CA GLN A 309 -21.46 0.39 17.16
C GLN A 309 -21.11 -0.67 18.23
N LYS A 310 -20.44 -1.76 17.83
CA LYS A 310 -19.91 -2.81 18.72
C LYS A 310 -18.43 -2.61 19.05
N GLY A 311 -17.83 -1.51 18.60
CA GLY A 311 -16.43 -1.16 18.81
C GLY A 311 -15.47 -1.99 17.96
N ILE A 312 -15.88 -2.42 16.76
CA ILE A 312 -15.04 -3.17 15.82
C ILE A 312 -14.86 -2.36 14.54
N CYS A 313 -13.62 -1.96 14.24
CA CYS A 313 -13.28 -1.16 13.07
C CYS A 313 -12.89 -2.06 11.89
N VAL A 314 -13.61 -1.93 10.77
CA VAL A 314 -13.33 -2.58 9.47
C VAL A 314 -13.55 -1.56 8.34
N SER A 315 -13.22 -1.91 7.10
CA SER A 315 -13.43 -1.06 5.92
C SER A 315 -14.33 -1.74 4.89
N SER A 316 -14.95 -0.98 3.99
CA SER A 316 -15.68 -1.50 2.82
C SER A 316 -14.76 -1.78 1.61
N GLY A 317 -13.46 -1.48 1.70
CA GLY A 317 -12.52 -1.56 0.58
C GLY A 317 -12.50 -0.29 -0.28
N ALA A 318 -13.67 0.34 -0.49
CA ALA A 318 -13.83 1.58 -1.22
C ALA A 318 -14.37 2.70 -0.31
N ALA A 319 -13.45 3.41 0.34
CA ALA A 319 -13.78 4.62 1.10
C ALA A 319 -13.23 5.84 0.35
N CYS A 320 -14.11 6.64 -0.24
CA CYS A 320 -13.75 7.96 -0.73
C CYS A 320 -13.69 8.94 0.46
N SER A 321 -12.80 9.93 0.39
CA SER A 321 -12.67 11.04 1.35
C SER A 321 -13.94 11.90 1.50
N SER A 322 -14.95 11.68 0.65
CA SER A 322 -16.23 12.41 0.62
C SER A 322 -17.36 11.76 1.45
N GLY A 323 -17.13 10.62 2.10
CA GLY A 323 -18.12 9.94 2.94
C GLY A 323 -19.21 9.18 2.17
N LYS A 324 -19.18 9.15 0.83
CA LYS A 324 -19.99 8.24 0.01
C LYS A 324 -19.24 6.92 -0.18
N VAL A 325 -19.93 5.81 0.06
CA VAL A 325 -19.42 4.48 -0.30
C VAL A 325 -19.73 4.24 -1.75
N GLU A 326 -18.68 4.25 -2.57
CA GLU A 326 -18.76 3.86 -3.97
C GLU A 326 -18.38 2.38 -4.12
N PRO A 327 -18.90 1.67 -5.12
CA PRO A 327 -18.56 0.26 -5.28
C PRO A 327 -17.09 0.11 -5.72
N SER A 328 -16.36 -0.81 -5.08
CA SER A 328 -14.92 -1.03 -5.28
C SER A 328 -14.52 -1.17 -6.75
N HIS A 329 -13.61 -0.31 -7.20
CA HIS A 329 -13.03 -0.39 -8.53
C HIS A 329 -12.15 -1.64 -8.69
N VAL A 330 -11.54 -2.13 -7.61
CA VAL A 330 -10.79 -3.40 -7.59
C VAL A 330 -11.71 -4.57 -7.89
N LEU A 331 -12.84 -4.69 -7.19
CA LEU A 331 -13.81 -5.77 -7.44
C LEU A 331 -14.47 -5.65 -8.82
N LYS A 332 -14.71 -4.43 -9.31
CA LYS A 332 -15.16 -4.20 -10.69
C LYS A 332 -14.14 -4.68 -11.72
N ALA A 333 -12.85 -4.38 -11.53
CA ALA A 333 -11.77 -4.85 -12.40
C ALA A 333 -11.68 -6.39 -12.40
N MET A 334 -11.94 -7.02 -11.25
CA MET A 334 -12.07 -8.47 -11.10
C MET A 334 -13.37 -9.05 -11.69
N LYS A 335 -14.28 -8.20 -12.21
CA LYS A 335 -15.59 -8.57 -12.76
C LYS A 335 -16.46 -9.37 -11.77
N VAL A 336 -16.38 -9.00 -10.50
CA VAL A 336 -17.25 -9.56 -9.45
C VAL A 336 -18.69 -9.10 -9.68
N ASP A 337 -19.68 -9.97 -9.42
CA ASP A 337 -21.09 -9.58 -9.57
C ASP A 337 -21.46 -8.43 -8.62
N ASP A 338 -22.27 -7.49 -9.10
CA ASP A 338 -22.67 -6.28 -8.35
C ASP A 338 -23.25 -6.60 -6.96
N LYS A 339 -23.99 -7.70 -6.80
CA LYS A 339 -24.54 -8.10 -5.50
C LYS A 339 -23.47 -8.32 -4.42
N TYR A 340 -22.28 -8.77 -4.83
CA TYR A 340 -21.14 -8.96 -3.93
C TYR A 340 -20.36 -7.66 -3.73
N ILE A 341 -20.21 -6.84 -4.78
CA ILE A 341 -19.48 -5.58 -4.69
C ILE A 341 -20.11 -4.66 -3.63
N HIS A 342 -21.43 -4.57 -3.58
CA HIS A 342 -22.14 -3.69 -2.63
C HIS A 342 -22.24 -4.26 -1.20
N SER A 343 -21.77 -5.49 -0.97
CA SER A 343 -21.81 -6.17 0.34
C SER A 343 -20.43 -6.55 0.86
N ALA A 344 -19.36 -6.12 0.18
CA ALA A 344 -18.00 -6.50 0.51
C ALA A 344 -17.46 -5.67 1.68
N ILE A 345 -16.82 -6.35 2.65
CA ILE A 345 -16.05 -5.71 3.72
C ILE A 345 -14.66 -6.31 3.80
N ARG A 346 -13.68 -5.45 4.09
CA ARG A 346 -12.27 -5.79 4.28
C ARG A 346 -11.94 -5.79 5.77
N VAL A 347 -11.44 -6.94 6.22
CA VAL A 347 -10.82 -7.14 7.51
C VAL A 347 -9.32 -7.22 7.28
N SER A 348 -8.59 -6.22 7.77
CA SER A 348 -7.13 -6.14 7.67
C SER A 348 -6.50 -6.15 9.06
N LEU A 349 -5.89 -7.28 9.38
CA LEU A 349 -5.25 -7.55 10.65
C LEU A 349 -3.89 -6.86 10.75
N GLY A 350 -3.39 -6.69 11.96
CA GLY A 350 -2.06 -6.15 12.24
C GLY A 350 -1.38 -6.89 13.38
N TRP A 351 -0.17 -6.47 13.71
CA TRP A 351 0.71 -7.16 14.68
C TRP A 351 0.13 -7.30 16.09
N ASP A 352 -0.88 -6.49 16.47
CA ASP A 352 -1.57 -6.59 17.76
C ASP A 352 -2.91 -7.36 17.68
N SER A 353 -3.27 -7.91 16.52
CA SER A 353 -4.52 -8.66 16.34
C SER A 353 -4.44 -10.06 16.97
N THR A 354 -5.35 -10.37 17.89
CA THR A 354 -5.36 -11.66 18.61
C THR A 354 -6.44 -12.61 18.11
N LYS A 355 -6.26 -13.90 18.37
CA LYS A 355 -7.26 -14.93 18.07
C LYS A 355 -8.61 -14.64 18.73
N GLU A 356 -8.64 -14.19 19.99
CA GLU A 356 -9.91 -13.89 20.66
C GLU A 356 -10.66 -12.74 19.99
N GLN A 357 -9.94 -11.74 19.47
CA GLN A 357 -10.55 -10.64 18.73
C GLN A 357 -11.17 -11.14 17.41
N ILE A 358 -10.53 -12.09 16.71
CA ILE A 358 -11.07 -12.71 15.50
C ILE A 358 -12.36 -13.47 15.81
N GLU A 359 -12.35 -14.29 16.86
CA GLU A 359 -13.52 -15.05 17.29
C GLU A 359 -14.68 -14.13 17.71
N THR A 360 -14.35 -13.04 18.42
CA THR A 360 -15.32 -12.00 18.79
C THR A 360 -15.91 -11.33 17.56
N PHE A 361 -15.09 -10.90 16.60
CA PHE A 361 -15.55 -10.33 15.35
C PHE A 361 -16.46 -11.28 14.58
N PHE A 362 -16.04 -12.54 14.39
CA PHE A 362 -16.83 -13.52 13.67
C PHE A 362 -18.19 -13.75 14.34
N SER A 363 -18.22 -13.85 15.67
CA SER A 363 -19.47 -14.01 16.45
C SER A 363 -20.41 -12.82 16.28
N VAL A 364 -19.89 -11.59 16.41
CA VAL A 364 -20.66 -10.35 16.24
C VAL A 364 -21.18 -10.22 14.80
N TRP A 365 -20.28 -10.32 13.82
CA TRP A 365 -20.63 -10.22 12.40
C TRP A 365 -21.69 -11.26 11.99
N LYS A 366 -21.53 -12.52 12.45
CA LYS A 366 -22.52 -13.58 12.24
C LYS A 366 -23.87 -13.23 12.85
N SER A 367 -23.89 -12.74 14.10
CA SER A 367 -25.15 -12.35 14.76
C SER A 367 -25.87 -11.26 13.97
N ASP A 368 -25.15 -10.24 13.52
CA ASP A 368 -25.76 -9.09 12.85
C ASP A 368 -26.22 -9.42 11.42
N CYS A 369 -25.42 -10.13 10.64
CA CYS A 369 -25.77 -10.46 9.26
C CYS A 369 -26.84 -11.57 9.14
N PHE A 370 -26.88 -12.53 10.08
CA PHE A 370 -27.81 -13.66 10.00
C PHE A 370 -29.09 -13.47 10.83
N LYS A 371 -29.09 -12.66 11.90
CA LYS A 371 -30.36 -12.33 12.60
C LYS A 371 -31.16 -11.27 11.84
N ASN A 372 -30.51 -10.31 11.19
CA ASN A 372 -31.21 -9.28 10.40
C ASN A 372 -31.64 -9.77 9.01
N GLY A 373 -31.08 -10.87 8.49
CA GLY A 373 -31.55 -11.54 7.27
C GLY A 373 -32.98 -12.10 7.39
N ALA A 374 -33.51 -12.28 8.61
CA ALA A 374 -34.90 -12.63 8.85
C ALA A 374 -35.86 -11.43 8.85
N LEU A 375 -35.34 -10.20 8.79
CA LEU A 375 -36.14 -8.97 8.96
C LEU A 375 -36.48 -8.24 7.64
N ASN A 376 -36.06 -8.72 6.47
CA ASN A 376 -36.44 -8.12 5.18
C ASN A 376 -36.73 -9.15 4.08
N VAL A 377 -37.63 -10.10 4.38
CA VAL A 377 -38.44 -10.77 3.35
C VAL A 377 -39.91 -10.68 3.79
N ARG A 378 -40.54 -9.54 3.50
CA ARG A 378 -41.99 -9.41 3.32
C ARG A 378 -42.29 -8.40 2.24
#